data_AF-A0A196N6H6-F1
#
_entry.id   AF-A0A196N6H6-F1
#
_cell.length_a   1.000
_cell.length_b   1.000
_cell.length_c   1.000
_cell.angle_alpha   90.00
_cell.angle_beta   90.00
_cell.angle_gamma   90.00
#
_symmetry.space_group_name_H-M   'P 1'
#
loop_
_entity.id
_entity.type
_entity.pdbx_description
1 polymer ?
#
loop_
_entity_poly.entity_id
_entity_poly.type
_entity_poly.pdbx_seq_one_letter_code
_entity_poly.pdbx_strand_id
1 'polypeptide(L)'
;MNAVRLAKPSGPLLALLLAACSGTVPDARPAGPLPVPGRVPVPEQPANLAPIRGLNATQLLTRFGQPRLDVTEGKGRKLQFVGPICVLDAYLYPPEHGNGAATVTWVDARQRNGSPLDQASCVAALSKRK
;
A
#
# COMPACT_ATOMS: atom_id res chain seq x y z
N MET A 1 64.80 14.93 28.81
CA MET A 1 64.24 13.68 28.24
C MET A 1 62.72 13.86 28.22
N ASN A 2 62.21 14.59 27.23
CA ASN A 2 61.50 14.16 26.02
C ASN A 2 60.01 14.50 26.12
N ALA A 3 59.65 15.61 25.49
CA ALA A 3 58.28 16.08 25.28
C ALA A 3 57.72 15.46 23.99
N VAL A 4 56.52 14.87 24.07
CA VAL A 4 55.78 14.41 22.89
C VAL A 4 54.81 15.51 22.48
N ARG A 5 54.99 16.05 21.28
CA ARG A 5 54.12 17.08 20.70
C ARG A 5 52.88 16.45 20.09
N LEU A 6 51.70 17.00 20.41
CA LEU A 6 50.44 16.77 19.70
C LEU A 6 50.55 17.36 18.28
N ALA A 7 50.46 16.51 17.26
CA ALA A 7 50.34 16.93 15.87
C ALA A 7 48.85 17.11 15.51
N LYS A 8 48.52 18.25 14.90
CA LYS A 8 47.18 18.64 14.45
C LYS A 8 47.03 18.25 12.98
N PRO A 9 46.06 17.40 12.59
CA PRO A 9 45.88 17.03 11.19
C PRO A 9 45.14 18.14 10.44
N SER A 10 45.90 18.86 9.61
CA SER A 10 45.44 19.74 8.53
C SER A 10 44.96 18.86 7.35
N GLY A 11 43.81 19.20 6.74
CA GLY A 11 43.12 18.43 5.67
C GLY A 11 43.96 18.16 4.40
N PRO A 12 43.44 17.41 3.39
CA PRO A 12 42.05 17.40 2.93
C PRO A 12 41.62 16.01 2.37
N LEU A 13 41.34 15.00 3.22
CA LEU A 13 40.91 13.68 2.72
C LEU A 13 39.39 13.55 2.44
N LEU A 14 38.59 14.57 2.77
CA LEU A 14 37.12 14.50 2.65
C LEU A 14 36.58 14.76 1.23
N ALA A 15 37.40 15.25 0.29
CA ALA A 15 36.92 15.73 -1.01
C ALA A 15 36.81 14.64 -2.12
N LEU A 16 37.31 13.42 -1.88
CA LEU A 16 37.38 12.37 -2.91
C LEU A 16 36.13 11.47 -3.00
N LEU A 17 35.12 11.65 -2.14
CA LEU A 17 33.95 10.76 -2.09
C LEU A 17 32.73 11.22 -2.90
N LEU A 18 32.76 12.38 -3.58
CA LEU A 18 31.59 12.93 -4.30
C LEU A 18 31.59 12.72 -5.83
N ALA A 19 32.61 12.10 -6.43
CA ALA A 19 32.76 12.08 -7.90
C ALA A 19 32.11 10.86 -8.62
N ALA A 20 31.35 10.00 -7.94
CA ALA A 20 30.92 8.71 -8.50
C ALA A 20 29.54 8.69 -9.20
N CYS A 21 28.84 9.82 -9.34
CA CYS A 21 27.49 9.87 -9.93
C CYS A 21 27.44 10.27 -11.41
N SER A 22 28.46 9.94 -12.20
CA SER A 22 28.46 10.17 -13.66
C SER A 22 28.11 8.89 -14.40
N GLY A 23 26.88 8.40 -14.22
CA GLY A 23 26.36 7.27 -14.99
C GLY A 23 26.03 7.70 -16.42
N THR A 24 26.63 7.05 -17.42
CA THR A 24 26.24 7.20 -18.82
C THR A 24 24.87 6.56 -19.04
N VAL A 25 23.90 7.33 -19.54
CA VAL A 25 22.58 6.80 -19.92
C VAL A 25 22.74 6.08 -21.26
N PRO A 26 22.44 4.77 -21.36
CA PRO A 26 22.45 4.07 -22.64
C PRO A 26 21.43 4.70 -23.60
N ASP A 27 21.78 4.74 -24.89
CA ASP A 27 20.89 5.19 -25.95
C ASP A 27 19.56 4.40 -25.91
N ALA A 28 18.43 5.13 -25.94
CA ALA A 28 17.11 4.54 -25.79
C ALA A 28 16.75 3.75 -27.06
N ARG A 29 16.78 2.42 -26.97
CA ARG A 29 16.26 1.55 -28.04
C ARG A 29 14.75 1.76 -28.21
N PRO A 30 14.22 1.78 -29.44
CA PRO A 30 12.78 1.84 -29.68
C PRO A 30 12.08 0.68 -28.99
N ALA A 31 11.07 0.98 -28.15
CA ALA A 31 10.24 -0.04 -27.54
C ALA A 31 9.40 -0.72 -28.64
N GLY A 32 9.66 -2.00 -28.89
CA GLY A 32 8.79 -2.84 -29.71
C GLY A 32 7.44 -3.09 -29.01
N PRO A 33 6.39 -3.49 -29.73
CA PRO A 33 5.10 -3.81 -29.13
C PRO A 33 5.25 -4.91 -28.07
N LEU A 34 4.89 -4.60 -26.83
CA LEU A 34 4.84 -5.58 -25.76
C LEU A 34 3.59 -6.46 -25.96
N PRO A 35 3.70 -7.80 -25.79
CA PRO A 35 2.52 -8.67 -25.75
C PRO A 35 1.59 -8.20 -24.64
N VAL A 36 0.30 -8.02 -24.94
CA VAL A 36 -0.71 -7.76 -23.92
C VAL A 36 -0.86 -9.03 -23.09
N PRO A 37 -0.59 -9.00 -21.76
CA PRO A 37 -0.82 -10.17 -20.91
C PRO A 37 -2.28 -10.60 -21.01
N GLY A 38 -2.53 -11.90 -21.17
CA GLY A 38 -3.87 -12.46 -21.09
C GLY A 38 -4.53 -12.14 -19.73
N ARG A 39 -5.86 -12.22 -19.65
CA ARG A 39 -6.58 -12.03 -18.38
C ARG A 39 -6.06 -13.03 -17.34
N VAL A 40 -5.41 -12.52 -16.30
CA VAL A 40 -5.03 -13.31 -15.13
C VAL A 40 -6.29 -13.63 -14.33
N PRO A 41 -6.55 -14.90 -13.96
CA PRO A 41 -7.66 -15.23 -13.08
C PRO A 41 -7.52 -14.48 -11.75
N VAL A 42 -8.55 -13.70 -11.40
CA VAL A 42 -8.64 -13.07 -10.08
C VAL A 42 -9.09 -14.15 -9.09
N PRO A 43 -8.38 -14.36 -7.97
CA PRO A 43 -8.83 -15.30 -6.95
C PRO A 43 -10.25 -14.97 -6.50
N GLU A 44 -11.12 -15.98 -6.47
CA GLU A 44 -12.49 -15.79 -6.00
C GLU A 44 -12.48 -15.39 -4.52
N GLN A 45 -13.19 -14.30 -4.20
CA GLN A 45 -13.36 -13.90 -2.81
C GLN A 45 -14.43 -14.77 -2.13
N PRO A 46 -14.27 -15.05 -0.83
CA PRO A 46 -15.29 -15.74 -0.05
C PRO A 46 -16.68 -15.08 -0.17
N ALA A 47 -17.72 -15.89 -0.42
CA ALA A 47 -19.10 -15.41 -0.57
C ALA A 47 -19.64 -14.71 0.71
N ASN A 48 -19.09 -15.04 1.88
CA ASN A 48 -19.45 -14.47 3.18
C ASN A 48 -19.04 -12.99 3.35
N LEU A 49 -18.43 -12.36 2.34
CA LEU A 49 -18.13 -10.92 2.30
C LEU A 49 -19.21 -10.07 1.65
N ALA A 50 -20.32 -10.71 1.23
CA ALA A 50 -21.53 -10.02 0.79
C ALA A 50 -21.95 -8.83 1.67
N PRO A 51 -21.78 -8.84 3.02
CA PRO A 51 -22.18 -7.70 3.85
C PRO A 51 -21.39 -6.39 3.63
N ILE A 52 -20.22 -6.43 2.97
CA ILE A 52 -19.37 -5.24 2.77
C ILE A 52 -18.99 -4.97 1.32
N ARG A 53 -19.05 -5.97 0.44
CA ARG A 53 -18.88 -5.78 -1.00
C ARG A 53 -19.97 -4.84 -1.53
N GLY A 54 -19.60 -3.95 -2.44
CA GLY A 54 -20.51 -2.96 -3.00
C GLY A 54 -20.82 -1.77 -2.09
N LEU A 55 -20.36 -1.75 -0.83
CA LEU A 55 -20.52 -0.57 0.01
C LEU A 55 -19.62 0.57 -0.47
N ASN A 56 -20.10 1.80 -0.35
CA ASN A 56 -19.30 3.00 -0.56
C ASN A 56 -18.58 3.43 0.74
N ALA A 57 -17.72 4.44 0.62
CA ALA A 57 -16.93 4.93 1.75
C ALA A 57 -17.79 5.39 2.94
N THR A 58 -18.87 6.13 2.70
CA THR A 58 -19.76 6.61 3.77
C THR A 58 -20.41 5.46 4.53
N GLN A 59 -20.84 4.40 3.82
CA GLN A 59 -21.39 3.20 4.45
C GLN A 59 -20.34 2.45 5.28
N LEU A 60 -19.09 2.38 4.82
CA LEU A 60 -18.00 1.80 5.60
C LEU A 60 -17.68 2.60 6.86
N LEU A 61 -17.69 3.94 6.78
CA LEU A 61 -17.50 4.81 7.94
C LEU A 61 -18.63 4.64 8.96
N THR A 62 -19.88 4.55 8.49
CA THR A 62 -21.02 4.24 9.35
C THR A 62 -20.87 2.87 10.00
N ARG A 63 -20.29 1.89 9.32
CA ARG A 63 -20.15 0.53 9.86
C ARG A 63 -18.98 0.36 10.82
N PHE A 64 -17.82 0.90 10.48
CA PHE A 64 -16.55 0.62 11.17
C PHE A 64 -15.96 1.83 11.90
N GLY A 65 -16.55 3.01 11.74
CA GLY A 65 -16.00 4.27 12.26
C GLY A 65 -14.94 4.86 11.33
N GLN A 66 -14.11 5.75 11.88
CA GLN A 66 -13.04 6.39 11.10
C GLN A 66 -11.93 5.38 10.75
N PRO A 67 -11.49 5.31 9.49
CA PRO A 67 -10.36 4.49 9.10
C PRO A 67 -9.05 5.08 9.65
N ARG A 68 -8.05 4.23 9.88
CA ARG A 68 -6.68 4.65 10.18
C ARG A 68 -5.99 5.25 8.95
N LEU A 69 -6.30 4.72 7.76
CA LEU A 69 -5.72 5.18 6.49
C LEU A 69 -6.84 5.37 5.47
N ASP A 70 -6.79 6.46 4.74
CA ASP A 70 -7.68 6.77 3.63
C ASP A 70 -6.83 7.38 2.52
N VAL A 71 -6.58 6.61 1.46
CA VAL A 71 -5.66 6.98 0.38
C VAL A 71 -6.33 6.78 -0.97
N THR A 72 -6.13 7.72 -1.88
CA THR A 72 -6.58 7.63 -3.27
C THR A 72 -5.38 7.50 -4.21
N GLU A 73 -5.42 6.49 -5.07
CA GLU A 73 -4.40 6.22 -6.10
C GLU A 73 -5.10 6.04 -7.45
N GLY A 74 -4.94 7.03 -8.35
CA GLY A 74 -5.67 7.06 -9.61
C GLY A 74 -7.18 7.04 -9.38
N LYS A 75 -7.87 6.03 -9.94
CA LYS A 75 -9.31 5.81 -9.75
C LYS A 75 -9.66 4.99 -8.50
N GLY A 76 -8.66 4.39 -7.85
CA GLY A 76 -8.85 3.55 -6.67
C GLY A 76 -8.81 4.36 -5.39
N ARG A 77 -9.57 3.92 -4.38
CA ARG A 77 -9.48 4.42 -3.01
C ARG A 77 -9.33 3.26 -2.04
N LYS A 78 -8.40 3.38 -1.11
CA LYS A 78 -8.13 2.39 -0.07
C LYS A 78 -8.50 2.97 1.29
N LEU A 79 -9.36 2.27 2.02
CA LEU A 79 -9.65 2.53 3.43
C LEU A 79 -9.09 1.41 4.29
N GLN A 80 -8.30 1.75 5.32
CA GLN A 80 -7.78 0.79 6.28
C GLN A 80 -8.43 0.94 7.65
N PHE A 81 -8.95 -0.16 8.18
CA PHE A 81 -9.49 -0.24 9.53
C PHE A 81 -8.62 -1.17 10.36
N VAL A 82 -8.19 -0.73 11.53
CA VAL A 82 -7.37 -1.55 12.44
C VAL A 82 -8.23 -2.01 13.58
N GLY A 83 -8.38 -3.32 13.74
CA GLY A 83 -9.06 -4.10 14.78
C GLY A 83 -8.15 -4.47 15.98
N PRO A 84 -8.68 -5.12 17.02
CA PRO A 84 -7.88 -5.61 18.15
C PRO A 84 -6.99 -6.78 17.73
N ILE A 85 -7.45 -7.59 16.78
CA ILE A 85 -6.77 -8.79 16.29
C ILE A 85 -6.32 -8.70 14.82
N CYS A 86 -6.78 -7.69 14.08
CA CYS A 86 -6.62 -7.65 12.63
C CYS A 86 -6.52 -6.24 12.03
N VAL A 87 -6.15 -6.17 10.76
CA VAL A 87 -6.22 -5.00 9.90
C VAL A 87 -7.05 -5.40 8.66
N LEU A 88 -8.05 -4.60 8.32
CA LEU A 88 -8.85 -4.73 7.10
C LEU A 88 -8.51 -3.59 6.15
N ASP A 89 -8.09 -3.92 4.94
CA ASP A 89 -8.01 -2.97 3.83
C ASP A 89 -9.21 -3.17 2.91
N ALA A 90 -9.98 -2.12 2.68
CA ALA A 90 -11.08 -2.08 1.72
C ALA A 90 -10.66 -1.27 0.50
N TYR A 91 -10.75 -1.87 -0.69
CA TYR A 91 -10.40 -1.26 -1.96
C TYR A 91 -11.66 -0.93 -2.75
N LEU A 92 -11.86 0.36 -2.98
CA LEU A 92 -13.01 0.92 -3.64
C LEU A 92 -12.63 1.38 -5.03
N TYR A 93 -13.43 1.01 -6.03
CA TYR A 93 -13.29 1.47 -7.40
C TYR A 93 -14.65 1.97 -7.91
N PRO A 94 -14.65 2.98 -8.81
CA PRO A 94 -15.87 3.37 -9.52
C PRO A 94 -16.38 2.19 -10.38
N PRO A 95 -17.66 2.20 -10.76
CA PRO A 95 -18.18 1.22 -11.70
C PRO A 95 -17.43 1.29 -13.03
N GLU A 96 -17.32 0.15 -13.72
CA GLU A 96 -16.65 0.08 -15.03
C GLU A 96 -17.37 0.92 -16.10
N HIS A 97 -18.68 1.09 -15.94
CA HIS A 97 -19.54 1.84 -16.85
C HIS A 97 -20.37 2.87 -16.09
N GLY A 98 -20.51 4.04 -16.71
CA GLY A 98 -21.31 5.15 -16.19
C GLY A 98 -20.63 5.94 -15.07
N ASN A 99 -21.40 6.84 -14.48
CA ASN A 99 -20.97 7.67 -13.35
C ASN A 99 -21.59 7.08 -12.08
N GLY A 100 -20.75 6.66 -11.13
CA GLY A 100 -21.19 6.11 -9.86
C GLY A 100 -20.15 6.28 -8.76
N ALA A 101 -20.59 6.18 -7.51
CA ALA A 101 -19.70 6.24 -6.37
C ALA A 101 -18.74 5.03 -6.39
N ALA A 102 -17.50 5.24 -5.94
CA ALA A 102 -16.58 4.14 -5.74
C ALA A 102 -17.12 3.20 -4.64
N THR A 103 -17.13 1.90 -4.94
CA THR A 103 -17.64 0.86 -4.04
C THR A 103 -16.59 -0.23 -3.83
N VAL A 104 -16.65 -0.93 -2.70
CA VAL A 104 -15.75 -2.04 -2.39
C VAL A 104 -15.84 -3.14 -3.44
N THR A 105 -14.77 -3.34 -4.19
CA THR A 105 -14.64 -4.48 -5.12
C THR A 105 -13.76 -5.59 -4.53
N TRP A 106 -12.82 -5.21 -3.66
CA TRP A 106 -11.88 -6.12 -3.02
C TRP A 106 -11.63 -5.73 -1.56
N VAL A 107 -11.31 -6.74 -0.76
CA VAL A 107 -10.86 -6.58 0.61
C VAL A 107 -9.69 -7.50 0.91
N ASP A 108 -8.79 -7.05 1.76
CA ASP A 108 -7.73 -7.85 2.34
C ASP A 108 -7.80 -7.79 3.86
N ALA A 109 -7.49 -8.91 4.51
CA ALA A 109 -7.47 -9.02 5.96
C ALA A 109 -6.21 -9.73 6.43
N ARG A 110 -5.57 -9.12 7.43
CA ARG A 110 -4.34 -9.64 8.02
C ARG A 110 -4.33 -9.46 9.51
N GLN A 111 -3.53 -10.27 10.19
CA GLN A 111 -3.16 -10.03 11.57
C GLN A 111 -2.26 -8.80 11.67
N ARG A 112 -2.07 -8.28 12.89
CA ARG A 112 -1.22 -7.10 13.12
C ARG A 112 0.26 -7.32 12.78
N ASN A 113 0.72 -8.56 12.82
CA ASN A 113 2.06 -8.96 12.40
C ASN A 113 2.18 -9.17 10.86
N GLY A 114 1.10 -8.93 10.11
CA GLY A 114 1.08 -9.02 8.66
C GLY A 114 0.70 -10.39 8.08
N SER A 115 0.55 -11.44 8.89
CA SER A 115 0.12 -12.74 8.37
C SER A 115 -1.35 -12.72 7.91
N PRO A 116 -1.75 -13.58 6.94
CA PRO A 116 -3.13 -13.63 6.49
C PRO A 116 -4.12 -13.91 7.63
N LEU A 117 -5.31 -13.32 7.54
CA LEU A 117 -6.44 -13.62 8.41
C LEU A 117 -7.69 -13.80 7.55
N ASP A 118 -8.61 -14.67 8.00
CA ASP A 118 -9.91 -14.78 7.37
C ASP A 118 -10.65 -13.42 7.33
N GLN A 119 -11.13 -13.06 6.14
CA GLN A 119 -11.69 -11.74 5.86
C GLN A 119 -12.99 -11.51 6.63
N ALA A 120 -13.87 -12.52 6.68
CA ALA A 120 -15.14 -12.42 7.42
C ALA A 120 -14.92 -12.31 8.93
N SER A 121 -13.95 -13.03 9.48
CA SER A 121 -13.56 -12.95 10.88
C SER A 121 -13.07 -11.53 11.24
N CYS A 122 -12.27 -10.90 10.38
CA CYS A 122 -11.85 -9.52 10.62
C CYS A 122 -13.02 -8.54 10.56
N VAL A 123 -13.92 -8.68 9.59
CA VAL A 123 -15.15 -7.86 9.47
C VAL A 123 -16.04 -7.99 10.70
N ALA A 124 -16.23 -9.21 11.22
CA ALA A 124 -16.99 -9.46 12.43
C ALA A 124 -16.32 -8.81 13.65
N ALA A 125 -15.00 -8.93 13.79
CA ALA A 125 -14.25 -8.31 14.88
C ALA A 125 -14.32 -6.78 14.84
N LEU A 126 -14.24 -6.18 13.65
CA LEU A 126 -14.37 -4.73 13.48
C LEU A 126 -15.78 -4.23 13.82
N SER A 127 -16.82 -4.98 13.43
CA SER A 127 -18.22 -4.61 13.66
C SER A 127 -18.60 -4.59 15.15
N LYS A 128 -17.94 -5.41 15.98
CA LYS A 128 -18.20 -5.49 17.44
C LYS A 128 -17.65 -4.33 18.27
N ARG A 129 -16.88 -3.42 17.66
CA ARG A 129 -16.23 -2.31 18.39
C ARG A 129 -17.06 -1.04 18.47
N LYS A 130 -18.07 -0.95 17.63
CA LYS A 130 -18.92 0.22 17.53
C LYS A 130 -20.06 0.14 18.54
#